data_AF-A0A3M2DEM9-F1
#
_entry.id   AF-A0A3M2DEM9-F1
#
_cell.length_a   1.000
_cell.length_b   1.000
_cell.length_c   1.000
_cell.angle_alpha   90.00
_cell.angle_beta   90.00
_cell.angle_gamma   90.00
#
_symmetry.space_group_name_H-M   'P 1'
#
loop_
_entity.id
_entity.type
_entity.pdbx_description
1 polymer ?
#
loop_
_entity_poly.entity_id
_entity_poly.type
_entity_poly.pdbx_seq_one_letter_code
_entity_poly.pdbx_strand_id
1 'polypeptide(L)'
;MLPIPARRLVAALACAAAIAGVAGDSVADGGPVIIDVTQPQRSLYPLAIPVGVDSDPKLADEVAGVLSFDLSVAGWFKVLSPKSFLADLAREKLGIVPKKWEDVGAFGVIKNRVVADGATVRLTFKLYEVEKGNRPVLERSYSGSRDELRRYAHAFANEVVRYYTGEDGFFGSRIAFVVPGRRGRKVIRVMDFDGRNPYNLTRNRSINILPAWSPGGNTIAFTSYMRANPDLYTVGVGGGRPRRLTRYPGMNTGASYSPDGSKIALTLSKDGNPEIYVVDARTGRILRRLTRNAYIDTSPAWSPDGSEIAFVSNREGGPQIFVMSATGGNQRRVSRNGDYNTEPTWSPRKGKRILAYTTRDEGHYDIVTLDLDTGQMVRITQGQGSNESPSFSPNGRAIAFASRRAEGSGIYIANADGTGKQRRVYRGRVDDVAWGPVP
;
A
#
# COMPACT_ATOMS: atom_id res chain seq x y z
N MET A 1 -57.65 -28.03 72.36
CA MET A 1 -58.73 -27.71 71.41
C MET A 1 -58.25 -28.07 70.01
N LEU A 2 -58.92 -29.03 69.35
CA LEU A 2 -58.85 -29.31 67.90
C LEU A 2 -59.87 -28.39 67.16
N PRO A 3 -59.93 -28.26 65.81
CA PRO A 3 -59.32 -29.10 64.74
C PRO A 3 -58.72 -28.35 63.48
N ILE A 4 -58.13 -29.18 62.60
CA ILE A 4 -57.60 -29.05 61.21
C ILE A 4 -58.77 -29.13 60.17
N PRO A 5 -58.76 -28.67 58.86
CA PRO A 5 -57.92 -29.06 57.68
C PRO A 5 -57.70 -27.96 56.58
N ALA A 6 -56.97 -28.07 55.44
CA ALA A 6 -56.06 -29.03 54.79
C ALA A 6 -55.34 -28.39 53.55
N ARG A 7 -54.17 -28.96 53.16
CA ARG A 7 -53.54 -29.09 51.80
C ARG A 7 -52.87 -27.83 51.18
N ARG A 8 -51.68 -27.85 50.53
CA ARG A 8 -50.80 -28.88 49.92
C ARG A 8 -49.37 -28.33 49.77
N LEU A 9 -48.34 -29.17 49.92
CA LEU A 9 -46.92 -28.92 49.60
C LEU A 9 -46.58 -29.61 48.26
N VAL A 10 -45.84 -28.93 47.37
CA VAL A 10 -45.07 -29.59 46.29
C VAL A 10 -43.75 -28.84 46.11
N ALA A 11 -42.64 -29.52 46.42
CA ALA A 11 -41.28 -29.17 46.02
C ALA A 11 -40.96 -29.89 44.70
N ALA A 12 -40.43 -29.17 43.71
CA ALA A 12 -40.04 -29.75 42.43
C ALA A 12 -38.54 -30.07 42.43
N LEU A 13 -38.21 -31.36 42.46
CA LEU A 13 -36.90 -31.91 42.13
C LEU A 13 -36.80 -32.18 40.62
N ALA A 14 -35.62 -31.96 40.07
CA ALA A 14 -35.25 -32.23 38.70
C ALA A 14 -35.22 -33.73 38.39
N CYS A 15 -35.78 -34.11 37.24
CA CYS A 15 -35.50 -35.39 36.56
C CYS A 15 -35.21 -35.12 35.09
N ALA A 16 -34.10 -35.71 34.62
CA ALA A 16 -33.65 -35.71 33.25
C ALA A 16 -34.59 -36.53 32.34
N ALA A 17 -34.80 -36.06 31.11
CA ALA A 17 -35.31 -36.86 30.02
C ALA A 17 -34.38 -36.71 28.81
N ALA A 18 -33.78 -37.83 28.40
CA ALA A 18 -33.06 -37.95 27.15
C ALA A 18 -34.06 -38.02 25.99
N ILE A 19 -33.83 -37.21 24.95
CA ILE A 19 -34.45 -37.40 23.63
C ILE A 19 -33.31 -37.41 22.62
N ALA A 20 -33.14 -38.56 21.96
CA ALA A 20 -32.28 -38.73 20.82
C ALA A 20 -32.79 -37.89 19.65
N GLY A 21 -31.98 -36.91 19.21
CA GLY A 21 -32.21 -36.13 18.00
C GLY A 21 -31.29 -36.61 16.90
N VAL A 22 -31.89 -37.05 15.80
CA VAL A 22 -31.26 -37.51 14.55
C VAL A 22 -30.20 -36.52 14.08
N ALA A 23 -29.00 -37.03 13.80
CA ALA A 23 -27.94 -36.28 13.14
C ALA A 23 -28.42 -35.87 11.73
N GLY A 24 -28.85 -34.62 11.59
CA GLY A 24 -28.88 -33.96 10.30
C GLY A 24 -27.45 -33.57 9.97
N ASP A 25 -26.88 -34.17 8.92
CA ASP A 25 -25.66 -33.69 8.29
C ASP A 25 -25.87 -32.21 7.93
N SER A 26 -25.31 -31.32 8.75
CA SER A 26 -25.13 -29.94 8.34
C SER A 26 -24.08 -29.96 7.23
N VAL A 27 -24.54 -29.81 5.99
CA VAL A 27 -23.68 -29.40 4.88
C VAL A 27 -22.97 -28.14 5.35
N ALA A 28 -21.69 -28.26 5.67
CA ALA A 28 -20.83 -27.12 5.92
C ALA A 28 -20.83 -26.28 4.65
N ASP A 29 -21.54 -25.15 4.68
CA ASP A 29 -21.53 -24.19 3.59
C ASP A 29 -20.09 -23.69 3.45
N GLY A 30 -19.45 -24.13 2.36
CA GLY A 30 -18.02 -23.99 2.09
C GLY A 30 -17.65 -22.56 1.71
N GLY A 31 -17.82 -21.65 2.66
CA GLY A 31 -17.32 -20.28 2.58
C GLY A 31 -15.82 -20.23 2.30
N PRO A 32 -15.30 -19.08 1.84
CA PRO A 32 -13.87 -18.92 1.62
C PRO A 32 -13.09 -19.19 2.92
N VAL A 33 -11.93 -19.82 2.82
CA VAL A 33 -10.96 -19.82 3.94
C VAL A 33 -10.46 -18.39 4.08
N ILE A 34 -11.07 -17.62 4.99
CA ILE A 34 -10.67 -16.24 5.24
C ILE A 34 -9.40 -16.25 6.07
N ILE A 35 -8.35 -15.74 5.46
CA ILE A 35 -7.07 -15.40 6.05
C ILE A 35 -7.33 -14.33 7.15
N ASP A 36 -7.39 -14.72 8.43
CA ASP A 36 -7.30 -13.82 9.60
C ASP A 36 -6.04 -12.94 9.58
N VAL A 37 -6.16 -11.77 8.96
CA VAL A 37 -5.12 -10.77 8.71
C VAL A 37 -4.38 -10.22 9.94
N THR A 38 -4.76 -10.62 11.16
CA THR A 38 -4.23 -10.07 12.41
C THR A 38 -3.11 -10.89 13.05
N GLN A 39 -2.86 -12.12 12.57
CA GLN A 39 -1.89 -13.03 13.20
C GLN A 39 -0.43 -12.75 12.76
N PRO A 40 0.50 -12.48 13.69
CA PRO A 40 1.89 -12.09 13.39
C PRO A 40 2.81 -13.25 12.96
N GLN A 41 2.45 -14.51 13.25
CA GLN A 41 3.17 -15.72 12.83
C GLN A 41 2.34 -16.47 11.80
N ARG A 42 2.40 -16.02 10.54
CA ARG A 42 1.59 -16.62 9.48
C ARG A 42 2.44 -17.35 8.45
N SER A 43 2.15 -18.63 8.24
CA SER A 43 2.66 -19.35 7.07
C SER A 43 2.08 -18.73 5.80
N LEU A 44 2.95 -18.36 4.87
CA LEU A 44 2.54 -17.87 3.55
C LEU A 44 1.83 -18.99 2.79
N TYR A 45 0.66 -18.70 2.22
CA TYR A 45 -0.15 -19.67 1.47
C TYR A 45 0.53 -20.00 0.14
N PRO A 46 0.93 -21.26 -0.11
CA PRO A 46 1.58 -21.63 -1.35
C PRO A 46 0.63 -21.52 -2.55
N LEU A 47 0.95 -20.67 -3.52
CA LEU A 47 0.18 -20.54 -4.76
C LEU A 47 1.01 -20.98 -5.96
N ALA A 48 0.43 -21.86 -6.79
CA ALA A 48 0.98 -22.21 -8.09
C ALA A 48 0.35 -21.37 -9.19
N ILE A 49 1.18 -20.79 -10.06
CA ILE A 49 0.76 -19.92 -11.17
C ILE A 49 1.48 -20.40 -12.43
N PRO A 50 1.01 -21.48 -13.09
CA PRO A 50 1.58 -21.91 -14.36
C PRO A 50 1.35 -20.89 -15.48
N VAL A 51 2.25 -20.89 -16.46
CA VAL A 51 2.02 -20.22 -17.74
C VAL A 51 0.82 -20.86 -18.43
N GLY A 52 -0.10 -20.03 -18.93
CA GLY A 52 -1.29 -20.49 -19.63
C GLY A 52 -0.93 -21.26 -20.90
N VAL A 53 -1.49 -22.48 -21.05
CA VAL A 53 -1.42 -23.25 -22.31
C VAL A 53 -2.55 -22.83 -23.25
N ASP A 54 -2.51 -23.26 -24.51
CA ASP A 54 -3.50 -22.88 -25.56
C ASP A 54 -3.68 -21.35 -25.71
N SER A 55 -2.58 -20.61 -25.52
CA SER A 55 -2.48 -19.15 -25.53
C SER A 55 -1.26 -18.71 -26.35
N ASP A 56 -1.22 -17.45 -26.79
CA ASP A 56 0.04 -16.86 -27.29
C ASP A 56 1.10 -16.97 -26.18
N PRO A 57 2.25 -17.64 -26.41
CA PRO A 57 3.22 -17.91 -25.35
C PRO A 57 3.80 -16.66 -24.69
N LYS A 58 3.97 -15.57 -25.45
CA LYS A 58 4.52 -14.31 -24.91
C LYS A 58 3.50 -13.63 -24.01
N LEU A 59 2.23 -13.62 -24.41
CA LEU A 59 1.16 -13.02 -23.60
C LEU A 59 0.88 -13.84 -22.34
N ALA A 60 0.90 -15.17 -22.45
CA ALA A 60 0.73 -16.05 -21.30
C ALA A 60 1.88 -15.91 -20.28
N ASP A 61 3.13 -15.80 -20.74
CA ASP A 61 4.29 -15.56 -19.88
C ASP A 61 4.20 -14.20 -19.17
N GLU A 62 3.80 -13.14 -19.90
CA GLU A 62 3.59 -11.82 -19.30
C GLU A 62 2.51 -11.84 -18.22
N VAL A 63 1.36 -12.47 -18.48
CA VAL A 63 0.26 -12.59 -17.51
C VAL A 63 0.69 -13.38 -16.27
N ALA A 64 1.31 -14.54 -16.46
CA ALA A 64 1.80 -15.36 -15.34
C ALA A 64 2.87 -14.63 -14.52
N GLY A 65 3.74 -13.85 -15.19
CA GLY A 65 4.75 -13.01 -14.57
C GLY A 65 4.16 -11.89 -13.71
N VAL A 66 3.12 -11.21 -14.20
CA VAL A 66 2.40 -10.17 -13.44
C VAL A 66 1.74 -10.78 -12.19
N LEU A 67 0.94 -11.85 -12.37
CA LEU A 67 0.28 -12.52 -11.24
C LEU A 67 1.29 -13.01 -10.19
N SER A 68 2.40 -13.59 -10.64
CA SER A 68 3.46 -14.07 -9.76
C SER A 68 4.13 -12.95 -8.99
N PHE A 69 4.41 -11.81 -9.64
CA PHE A 69 4.98 -10.65 -8.97
C PHE A 69 4.01 -10.12 -7.91
N ASP A 70 2.79 -9.78 -8.32
CA ASP A 70 1.75 -9.18 -7.48
C ASP A 70 1.50 -9.99 -6.21
N LEU A 71 1.20 -11.29 -6.37
CA LEU A 71 0.88 -12.16 -5.25
C LEU A 71 2.09 -12.43 -4.36
N SER A 72 3.31 -12.40 -4.91
CA SER A 72 4.54 -12.53 -4.11
C SER A 72 4.85 -11.32 -3.23
N VAL A 73 4.32 -10.14 -3.57
CA VAL A 73 4.52 -8.89 -2.80
C VAL A 73 3.30 -8.50 -1.97
N ALA A 74 2.23 -9.30 -2.03
CA ALA A 74 1.01 -9.08 -1.25
C ALA A 74 1.21 -9.33 0.25
N GLY A 75 2.22 -10.13 0.62
CA GLY A 75 2.53 -10.52 1.99
C GLY A 75 1.78 -11.75 2.52
N TRP A 76 0.88 -12.37 1.73
CA TRP A 76 0.08 -13.54 2.14
C TRP A 76 0.45 -14.82 1.43
N PHE A 77 1.10 -14.72 0.27
CA PHE A 77 1.30 -15.85 -0.62
C PHE A 77 2.77 -16.16 -0.79
N LYS A 78 3.07 -17.46 -0.89
CA LYS A 78 4.34 -17.98 -1.35
C LYS A 78 4.12 -18.50 -2.77
N VAL A 79 4.52 -17.73 -3.77
CA VAL A 79 4.44 -18.19 -5.15
C VAL A 79 5.45 -19.31 -5.37
N LEU A 80 4.95 -20.48 -5.78
CA LEU A 80 5.76 -21.67 -6.04
C LEU A 80 6.55 -21.53 -7.33
N SER A 81 7.73 -22.15 -7.37
CA SER A 81 8.59 -22.13 -8.55
C SER A 81 7.96 -22.93 -9.69
N PRO A 82 7.85 -22.40 -10.92
CA PRO A 82 7.32 -23.15 -12.06
C PRO A 82 8.06 -24.46 -12.34
N LYS A 83 9.36 -24.54 -12.00
CA LYS A 83 10.17 -25.75 -12.15
C LYS A 83 9.75 -26.89 -11.22
N SER A 84 8.95 -26.61 -10.19
CA SER A 84 8.47 -27.62 -9.24
C SER A 84 7.20 -28.34 -9.70
N PHE A 85 6.51 -27.83 -10.73
CA PHE A 85 5.19 -28.32 -11.11
C PHE A 85 5.25 -29.71 -11.76
N LEU A 86 4.46 -30.65 -11.22
CA LEU A 86 4.34 -32.03 -11.71
C LEU A 86 3.14 -32.22 -12.66
N ALA A 87 2.36 -31.16 -12.89
CA ALA A 87 1.14 -31.18 -13.68
C ALA A 87 1.41 -31.22 -15.19
N ASP A 88 0.59 -31.98 -15.92
CA ASP A 88 0.53 -31.92 -17.37
C ASP A 88 -0.37 -30.75 -17.79
N LEU A 89 0.25 -29.60 -18.00
CA LEU A 89 -0.49 -28.36 -18.28
C LEU A 89 -1.30 -28.45 -19.58
N ALA A 90 -0.80 -29.14 -20.61
CA ALA A 90 -1.46 -29.28 -21.90
C ALA A 90 -2.74 -30.11 -21.79
N ARG A 91 -2.71 -31.19 -20.99
CA ARG A 91 -3.90 -32.00 -20.70
C ARG A 91 -4.89 -31.28 -19.80
N GLU A 92 -4.41 -30.57 -18.79
CA GLU A 92 -5.26 -29.86 -17.82
C GLU A 92 -5.97 -28.64 -18.41
N LYS A 93 -5.32 -27.92 -19.34
CA LYS A 93 -5.80 -26.65 -19.89
C LYS A 93 -6.13 -25.64 -18.78
N LEU A 94 -7.41 -25.28 -18.63
CA LEU A 94 -7.90 -24.39 -17.56
C LEU A 94 -8.31 -25.12 -16.29
N GLY A 95 -8.38 -26.46 -16.31
CA GLY A 95 -8.63 -27.28 -15.11
C GLY A 95 -7.35 -27.60 -14.34
N ILE A 96 -7.50 -28.47 -13.34
CA ILE A 96 -6.41 -29.05 -12.56
C ILE A 96 -6.64 -30.54 -12.30
N VAL A 97 -5.55 -31.30 -12.13
CA VAL A 97 -5.56 -32.61 -11.48
C VAL A 97 -5.09 -32.39 -10.04
N PRO A 98 -6.00 -32.32 -9.04
CA PRO A 98 -5.67 -31.84 -7.69
C PRO A 98 -4.44 -32.50 -7.06
N LYS A 99 -4.33 -33.83 -7.20
CA LYS A 99 -3.21 -34.59 -6.63
C LYS A 99 -1.83 -34.10 -7.11
N LYS A 100 -1.70 -33.70 -8.38
CA LYS A 100 -0.43 -33.18 -8.93
C LYS A 100 -0.01 -31.85 -8.30
N TRP A 101 -0.98 -31.06 -7.86
CA TRP A 101 -0.74 -29.77 -7.22
C TRP A 101 -0.54 -29.92 -5.71
N GLU A 102 -1.25 -30.88 -5.09
CA GLU A 102 -1.04 -31.29 -3.70
C GLU A 102 0.39 -31.83 -3.48
N ASP A 103 0.88 -32.67 -4.39
CA ASP A 103 2.22 -33.29 -4.30
C ASP A 103 3.37 -32.25 -4.36
N VAL A 104 3.11 -31.04 -4.86
CA VAL A 104 4.07 -29.91 -4.88
C VAL A 104 3.81 -28.91 -3.74
N GLY A 105 2.87 -29.23 -2.85
CA GLY A 105 2.48 -28.42 -1.71
C GLY A 105 1.71 -27.16 -2.07
N ALA A 106 1.04 -27.11 -3.23
CA ALA A 106 0.19 -25.98 -3.59
C ALA A 106 -1.09 -26.00 -2.76
N PHE A 107 -1.39 -24.87 -2.11
CA PHE A 107 -2.68 -24.66 -1.47
C PHE A 107 -3.72 -24.20 -2.51
N GLY A 108 -3.31 -23.30 -3.41
CA GLY A 108 -4.15 -22.85 -4.52
C GLY A 108 -3.41 -22.81 -5.85
N VAL A 109 -4.17 -22.87 -6.94
CA VAL A 109 -3.66 -22.85 -8.32
C VAL A 109 -4.41 -21.79 -9.13
N ILE A 110 -3.66 -20.92 -9.81
CA ILE A 110 -4.24 -19.95 -10.76
C ILE A 110 -3.94 -20.39 -12.18
N LYS A 111 -5.00 -20.81 -12.91
CA LYS A 111 -4.93 -21.12 -14.33
C LYS A 111 -5.38 -19.90 -15.13
N ASN A 112 -4.72 -19.65 -16.25
CA ASN A 112 -5.06 -18.55 -17.15
C ASN A 112 -5.02 -19.01 -18.61
N ARG A 113 -5.79 -18.32 -19.46
CA ARG A 113 -5.76 -18.48 -20.92
C ARG A 113 -5.89 -17.11 -21.58
N VAL A 114 -5.05 -16.84 -22.56
CA VAL A 114 -5.05 -15.59 -23.35
C VAL A 114 -5.28 -15.93 -24.81
N VAL A 115 -6.39 -15.44 -25.36
CA VAL A 115 -6.71 -15.54 -26.79
C VAL A 115 -6.59 -14.16 -27.40
N ALA A 116 -5.71 -13.98 -28.38
CA ALA A 116 -5.53 -12.73 -29.10
C ALA A 116 -6.23 -12.77 -30.46
N ASP A 117 -6.87 -11.67 -30.82
CA ASP A 117 -7.43 -11.41 -32.15
C ASP A 117 -7.06 -9.98 -32.57
N GLY A 118 -6.02 -9.87 -33.41
CA GLY A 118 -5.42 -8.60 -33.80
C GLY A 118 -4.95 -7.77 -32.59
N ALA A 119 -5.55 -6.59 -32.41
CA ALA A 119 -5.27 -5.68 -31.30
C ALA A 119 -6.07 -5.99 -30.02
N THR A 120 -6.98 -6.95 -30.08
CA THR A 120 -7.84 -7.33 -28.96
C THR A 120 -7.38 -8.62 -28.31
N VAL A 121 -7.62 -8.75 -27.00
CA VAL A 121 -7.33 -9.96 -26.23
C VAL A 121 -8.55 -10.33 -25.39
N ARG A 122 -8.77 -11.64 -25.23
CA ARG A 122 -9.68 -12.22 -24.24
C ARG A 122 -8.87 -13.04 -23.24
N LEU A 123 -8.97 -12.70 -21.98
CA LEU A 123 -8.28 -13.35 -20.88
C LEU A 123 -9.29 -14.06 -20.01
N THR A 124 -9.07 -15.33 -19.72
CA THR A 124 -9.85 -16.10 -18.74
C THR A 124 -8.92 -16.55 -17.62
N PHE A 125 -9.34 -16.33 -16.39
CA PHE A 125 -8.65 -16.73 -15.18
C PHE A 125 -9.53 -17.64 -14.33
N LYS A 126 -8.91 -18.63 -13.70
CA LYS A 126 -9.54 -19.51 -12.71
C LYS A 126 -8.62 -19.70 -11.51
N LEU A 127 -9.14 -19.48 -10.32
CA LEU A 127 -8.50 -19.86 -9.05
C LEU A 127 -9.13 -21.15 -8.56
N TYR A 128 -8.29 -22.10 -8.17
CA TYR A 128 -8.65 -23.34 -7.51
C TYR A 128 -8.05 -23.36 -6.11
N GLU A 129 -8.79 -23.89 -5.14
CA GLU A 129 -8.25 -24.42 -3.89
C GLU A 129 -8.08 -25.92 -4.07
N VAL A 130 -6.86 -26.44 -3.87
CA VAL A 130 -6.53 -27.83 -4.22
C VAL A 130 -7.42 -28.83 -3.47
N GLU A 131 -7.72 -28.55 -2.20
CA GLU A 131 -8.60 -29.37 -1.36
C GLU A 131 -10.05 -29.44 -1.86
N LYS A 132 -10.52 -28.42 -2.60
CA LYS A 132 -11.88 -28.37 -3.18
C LYS A 132 -11.98 -29.07 -4.55
N GLY A 133 -10.89 -29.70 -5.00
CA GLY A 133 -10.84 -30.45 -6.24
C GLY A 133 -10.83 -29.58 -7.50
N ASN A 134 -11.25 -30.14 -8.63
CA ASN A 134 -11.23 -29.47 -9.94
C ASN A 134 -12.44 -28.54 -10.18
N ARG A 135 -12.89 -27.83 -9.14
CA ARG A 135 -13.94 -26.81 -9.25
C ARG A 135 -13.34 -25.45 -8.89
N PRO A 136 -13.34 -24.46 -9.80
CA PRO A 136 -12.77 -23.16 -9.49
C PRO A 136 -13.60 -22.46 -8.40
N VAL A 137 -12.91 -21.83 -7.45
CA VAL A 137 -13.51 -20.98 -6.42
C VAL A 137 -13.69 -19.54 -6.90
N LEU A 138 -12.93 -19.13 -7.91
CA LEU A 138 -13.08 -17.85 -8.61
C LEU A 138 -12.85 -18.05 -10.11
N GLU A 139 -13.70 -17.45 -10.93
CA GLU A 139 -13.55 -17.42 -12.39
C GLU A 139 -13.89 -16.03 -12.93
N ARG A 140 -13.01 -15.51 -13.80
CA ARG A 140 -13.17 -14.18 -14.43
C ARG A 140 -12.71 -14.20 -15.86
N SER A 141 -13.38 -13.40 -16.68
CA SER A 141 -12.97 -13.13 -18.05
C SER A 141 -12.93 -11.63 -18.32
N TYR A 142 -11.87 -11.17 -18.97
CA TYR A 142 -11.71 -9.79 -19.43
C TYR A 142 -11.57 -9.79 -20.96
N SER A 143 -12.01 -8.72 -21.61
CA SER A 143 -11.87 -8.55 -23.05
C SER A 143 -11.63 -7.08 -23.36
N GLY A 144 -10.67 -6.78 -24.23
CA GLY A 144 -10.34 -5.41 -24.62
C GLY A 144 -9.00 -5.31 -25.31
N SER A 145 -8.35 -4.15 -25.21
CA SER A 145 -7.07 -3.89 -25.89
C SER A 145 -5.94 -4.76 -25.34
N ARG A 146 -5.07 -5.23 -26.22
CA ARG A 146 -3.82 -5.91 -25.85
C ARG A 146 -2.94 -5.05 -24.93
N ASP A 147 -3.01 -3.73 -25.04
CA ASP A 147 -2.23 -2.81 -24.21
C ASP A 147 -2.69 -2.79 -22.73
N GLU A 148 -3.88 -3.31 -22.43
CA GLU A 148 -4.42 -3.43 -21.07
C GLU A 148 -4.15 -4.79 -20.43
N LEU A 149 -3.40 -5.69 -21.08
CA LEU A 149 -3.14 -7.05 -20.60
C LEU A 149 -2.70 -7.10 -19.13
N ARG A 150 -1.74 -6.24 -18.79
CA ARG A 150 -1.20 -6.12 -17.42
C ARG A 150 -2.26 -5.64 -16.43
N ARG A 151 -3.11 -4.68 -16.84
CA ARG A 151 -4.22 -4.17 -16.02
C ARG A 151 -5.20 -5.29 -15.66
N TYR A 152 -5.54 -6.16 -16.61
CA TYR A 152 -6.43 -7.31 -16.34
C TYR A 152 -5.80 -8.32 -15.39
N ALA A 153 -4.50 -8.60 -15.51
CA ALA A 153 -3.79 -9.47 -14.58
C ALA A 153 -3.73 -8.88 -13.15
N HIS A 154 -3.42 -7.58 -13.02
CA HIS A 154 -3.48 -6.88 -11.73
C HIS A 154 -4.88 -6.92 -11.11
N ALA A 155 -5.93 -6.71 -11.92
CA ALA A 155 -7.31 -6.77 -11.46
C ALA A 155 -7.66 -8.16 -10.91
N PHE A 156 -7.29 -9.23 -11.62
CA PHE A 156 -7.53 -10.58 -11.14
C PHE A 156 -6.73 -10.89 -9.86
N ALA A 157 -5.47 -10.46 -9.77
CA ALA A 157 -4.69 -10.63 -8.55
C ALA A 157 -5.33 -9.91 -7.35
N ASN A 158 -5.93 -8.74 -7.55
CA ASN A 158 -6.69 -8.04 -6.50
C ASN A 158 -7.91 -8.86 -6.06
N GLU A 159 -8.61 -9.51 -6.99
CA GLU A 159 -9.73 -10.40 -6.65
C GLU A 159 -9.28 -11.64 -5.85
N VAL A 160 -8.11 -12.19 -6.17
CA VAL A 160 -7.51 -13.30 -5.39
C VAL A 160 -7.17 -12.85 -3.97
N VAL A 161 -6.55 -11.68 -3.80
CA VAL A 161 -6.27 -11.11 -2.47
C VAL A 161 -7.56 -10.91 -1.70
N ARG A 162 -8.59 -10.33 -2.32
CA ARG A 162 -9.87 -10.08 -1.68
C ARG A 162 -10.61 -11.36 -1.31
N TYR A 163 -10.58 -12.37 -2.18
CA TYR A 163 -11.18 -13.67 -1.91
C TYR A 163 -10.59 -14.31 -0.65
N TYR A 164 -9.26 -14.32 -0.55
CA TYR A 164 -8.61 -14.93 0.60
C TYR A 164 -8.63 -14.07 1.86
N THR A 165 -8.54 -12.74 1.75
CA THR A 165 -8.27 -11.87 2.91
C THR A 165 -9.41 -10.95 3.30
N GLY A 166 -10.42 -10.77 2.44
CA GLY A 166 -11.44 -9.74 2.58
C GLY A 166 -10.94 -8.30 2.37
N GLU A 167 -9.63 -8.09 2.20
CA GLU A 167 -9.02 -6.77 1.97
C GLU A 167 -8.77 -6.53 0.48
N ASP A 168 -8.84 -5.26 0.07
CA ASP A 168 -8.48 -4.86 -1.30
C ASP A 168 -6.95 -4.94 -1.49
N GLY A 169 -6.52 -5.39 -2.67
CA GLY A 169 -5.12 -5.32 -3.08
C GLY A 169 -4.72 -3.92 -3.56
N PHE A 170 -3.40 -3.71 -3.73
CA PHE A 170 -2.85 -2.44 -4.24
C PHE A 170 -2.37 -2.55 -5.71
N PHE A 171 -2.67 -3.64 -6.40
CA PHE A 171 -2.13 -3.89 -7.73
C PHE A 171 -2.77 -2.97 -8.76
N GLY A 172 -1.95 -2.49 -9.71
CA GLY A 172 -2.31 -1.44 -10.65
C GLY A 172 -2.11 -0.01 -10.14
N SER A 173 -1.77 0.18 -8.85
CA SER A 173 -1.34 1.49 -8.34
C SER A 173 -0.03 1.96 -8.97
N ARG A 174 0.30 3.25 -8.76
CA ARG A 174 1.47 3.91 -9.35
C ARG A 174 2.34 4.56 -8.29
N ILE A 175 3.62 4.70 -8.58
CA ILE A 175 4.60 5.38 -7.73
C ILE A 175 5.14 6.60 -8.48
N ALA A 176 5.04 7.77 -7.87
CA ALA A 176 5.73 8.98 -8.29
C ALA A 176 7.06 9.08 -7.53
N PHE A 177 8.13 9.49 -8.20
CA PHE A 177 9.46 9.50 -7.60
C PHE A 177 10.39 10.50 -8.28
N VAL A 178 11.44 10.92 -7.56
CA VAL A 178 12.38 11.93 -8.03
C VAL A 178 13.69 11.29 -8.45
N VAL A 179 14.09 11.54 -9.70
CA VAL A 179 15.36 11.10 -10.25
C VAL A 179 16.30 12.31 -10.43
N PRO A 180 17.53 12.27 -9.89
CA PRO A 180 18.53 13.29 -10.14
C PRO A 180 19.03 13.21 -11.59
N GLY A 181 19.16 14.38 -12.22
CA GLY A 181 19.65 14.56 -13.57
C GLY A 181 20.95 15.36 -13.64
N ARG A 182 21.43 15.63 -14.87
CA ARG A 182 22.63 16.44 -15.10
C ARG A 182 22.45 17.88 -14.61
N ARG A 183 23.54 18.51 -14.16
CA ARG A 183 23.58 19.94 -13.73
C ARG A 183 22.58 20.26 -12.61
N GLY A 184 22.44 19.36 -11.63
CA GLY A 184 21.58 19.56 -10.46
C GLY A 184 20.07 19.48 -10.71
N ARG A 185 19.64 19.16 -11.94
CA ARG A 185 18.21 18.99 -12.26
C ARG A 185 17.61 17.83 -11.48
N LYS A 186 16.33 17.94 -11.12
CA LYS A 186 15.56 16.85 -10.50
C LYS A 186 14.24 16.67 -11.24
N VAL A 187 13.98 15.45 -11.69
CA VAL A 187 12.85 15.11 -12.55
C VAL A 187 11.90 14.21 -11.77
N ILE A 188 10.62 14.60 -11.71
CA ILE A 188 9.57 13.70 -11.22
C ILE A 188 9.18 12.75 -12.35
N ARG A 189 9.26 11.46 -12.04
CA ARG A 189 8.79 10.35 -12.87
C ARG A 189 7.62 9.66 -12.20
N VAL A 190 6.85 8.93 -12.99
CA VAL A 190 5.78 8.04 -12.51
C VAL A 190 5.97 6.68 -13.18
N MET A 191 5.70 5.61 -12.45
CA MET A 191 5.72 4.23 -12.93
C MET A 191 4.59 3.43 -12.29
N ASP A 192 4.26 2.27 -12.85
CA ASP A 192 3.44 1.27 -12.18
C ASP A 192 4.17 0.78 -10.92
N PHE A 193 3.44 0.36 -9.89
CA PHE A 193 4.04 -0.03 -8.60
C PHE A 193 5.09 -1.15 -8.72
N ASP A 194 4.99 -1.98 -9.75
CA ASP A 194 5.90 -3.08 -10.05
C ASP A 194 7.12 -2.66 -10.89
N GLY A 195 7.29 -1.35 -11.14
CA GLY A 195 8.44 -0.77 -11.83
C GLY A 195 8.27 -0.64 -13.35
N ARG A 196 7.12 -1.01 -13.90
CA ARG A 196 6.85 -0.93 -15.34
C ARG A 196 6.34 0.45 -15.76
N ASN A 197 6.39 0.69 -17.07
CA ASN A 197 5.88 1.89 -17.73
C ASN A 197 6.38 3.24 -17.15
N PRO A 198 7.68 3.42 -16.84
CA PRO A 198 8.16 4.65 -16.22
C PRO A 198 8.22 5.82 -17.22
N TYR A 199 7.53 6.92 -16.94
CA TYR A 199 7.54 8.14 -17.76
C TYR A 199 7.94 9.39 -16.97
N ASN A 200 8.42 10.41 -17.67
CA ASN A 200 8.75 11.71 -17.07
C ASN A 200 7.49 12.57 -16.98
N LEU A 201 7.06 12.87 -15.75
CA LEU A 201 5.95 13.78 -15.47
C LEU A 201 6.37 15.24 -15.70
N THR A 202 7.53 15.62 -15.17
CA THR A 202 8.08 16.98 -15.34
C THR A 202 9.12 17.02 -16.45
N ARG A 203 9.06 18.06 -17.30
CA ARG A 203 10.01 18.27 -18.42
C ARG A 203 10.56 19.70 -18.49
N ASN A 204 10.36 20.50 -17.44
CA ASN A 204 10.70 21.92 -17.34
C ASN A 204 12.20 22.22 -17.13
N ARG A 205 13.06 21.19 -17.09
CA ARG A 205 14.52 21.31 -16.89
C ARG A 205 14.94 22.00 -15.57
N SER A 206 14.07 22.02 -14.57
CA SER A 206 14.32 22.59 -13.24
C SER A 206 14.58 21.51 -12.17
N ILE A 207 14.61 21.92 -10.91
CA ILE A 207 14.54 21.06 -9.73
C ILE A 207 13.06 20.89 -9.38
N ASN A 208 12.59 19.64 -9.38
CA ASN A 208 11.25 19.25 -8.98
C ASN A 208 11.37 18.16 -7.92
N ILE A 209 10.77 18.37 -6.75
CA ILE A 209 10.92 17.52 -5.56
C ILE A 209 9.60 17.36 -4.81
N LEU A 210 9.57 16.43 -3.86
CA LEU A 210 8.45 16.22 -2.93
C LEU A 210 7.10 16.04 -3.65
N PRO A 211 6.96 15.03 -4.54
CA PRO A 211 5.68 14.74 -5.19
C PRO A 211 4.65 14.25 -4.16
N ALA A 212 3.40 14.68 -4.31
CA ALA A 212 2.28 14.24 -3.47
C ALA A 212 1.04 14.01 -4.33
N TRP A 213 0.45 12.83 -4.22
CA TRP A 213 -0.76 12.47 -4.94
C TRP A 213 -1.99 13.14 -4.32
N SER A 214 -2.89 13.64 -5.17
CA SER A 214 -4.26 13.92 -4.74
C SER A 214 -4.98 12.62 -4.35
N PRO A 215 -5.95 12.64 -3.43
CA PRO A 215 -6.63 11.42 -2.97
C PRO A 215 -7.26 10.59 -4.10
N GLY A 216 -7.79 11.26 -5.13
CA GLY A 216 -8.36 10.60 -6.31
C GLY A 216 -7.35 10.22 -7.41
N GLY A 217 -6.04 10.33 -7.18
CA GLY A 217 -5.01 9.84 -8.11
C GLY A 217 -4.80 10.63 -9.41
N ASN A 218 -5.63 11.64 -9.70
CA ASN A 218 -5.62 12.33 -10.99
C ASN A 218 -4.62 13.49 -11.08
N THR A 219 -4.16 14.01 -9.95
CA THR A 219 -3.25 15.16 -9.86
C THR A 219 -2.07 14.86 -8.94
N ILE A 220 -0.91 15.38 -9.28
CA ILE A 220 0.28 15.38 -8.43
C ILE A 220 0.64 16.83 -8.09
N ALA A 221 0.71 17.13 -6.79
CA ALA A 221 1.34 18.34 -6.28
C ALA A 221 2.85 18.12 -6.14
N PHE A 222 3.66 19.15 -6.37
CA PHE A 222 5.11 19.06 -6.21
C PHE A 222 5.73 20.43 -6.03
N THR A 223 6.90 20.47 -5.41
CA THR A 223 7.70 21.71 -5.28
C THR A 223 8.56 21.87 -6.53
N SER A 224 8.57 23.06 -7.14
CA SER A 224 9.45 23.35 -8.28
C SER A 224 10.17 24.68 -8.14
N TYR A 225 11.43 24.70 -8.56
CA TYR A 225 12.29 25.89 -8.61
C TYR A 225 12.26 26.57 -9.99
N MET A 226 11.30 26.23 -10.86
CA MET A 226 11.30 26.69 -12.26
C MET A 226 11.10 28.21 -12.44
N ARG A 227 10.79 28.93 -11.36
CA ARG A 227 10.72 30.39 -11.31
C ARG A 227 11.66 31.00 -10.24
N ALA A 228 12.77 30.32 -9.95
CA ALA A 228 13.78 30.73 -8.98
C ALA A 228 13.30 30.90 -7.52
N ASN A 229 12.05 30.54 -7.22
CA ASN A 229 11.51 30.36 -5.87
C ASN A 229 10.99 28.92 -5.74
N PRO A 230 11.17 28.23 -4.60
CA PRO A 230 10.50 26.97 -4.33
C PRO A 230 8.99 27.21 -4.15
N ASP A 231 8.25 27.05 -5.23
CA ASP A 231 6.80 27.19 -5.23
C ASP A 231 6.11 25.82 -5.29
N LEU A 232 4.87 25.78 -4.80
CA LEU A 232 4.02 24.61 -4.98
C LEU A 232 3.32 24.66 -6.34
N TYR A 233 3.41 23.56 -7.10
CA TYR A 233 2.72 23.36 -8.37
C TYR A 233 1.83 22.13 -8.31
N THR A 234 0.81 22.09 -9.18
CA THR A 234 -0.02 20.92 -9.43
C THR A 234 -0.02 20.59 -10.92
N VAL A 235 0.01 19.30 -11.28
CA VAL A 235 -0.10 18.82 -12.66
C VAL A 235 -0.95 17.56 -12.72
N GLY A 236 -1.69 17.34 -13.81
CA GLY A 236 -2.39 16.08 -14.02
C GLY A 236 -1.40 14.92 -14.10
N VAL A 237 -1.81 13.72 -13.66
CA VAL A 237 -0.93 12.53 -13.65
C VAL A 237 -0.46 12.15 -15.06
N GLY A 238 -1.27 12.38 -16.10
CA GLY A 238 -0.88 12.22 -17.51
C GLY A 238 0.15 13.24 -18.01
N GLY A 239 0.55 14.20 -17.17
CA GLY A 239 1.42 15.32 -17.52
C GLY A 239 0.64 16.57 -17.94
N GLY A 240 1.27 17.40 -18.75
CA GLY A 240 0.74 18.68 -19.20
C GLY A 240 1.41 19.88 -18.53
N ARG A 241 0.79 21.07 -18.67
CA ARG A 241 1.33 22.33 -18.14
C ARG A 241 1.05 22.42 -16.63
N PRO A 242 2.09 22.51 -15.77
CA PRO A 242 1.88 22.66 -14.34
C PRO A 242 1.23 24.02 -13.99
N ARG A 243 0.31 24.00 -13.03
CA ARG A 243 -0.33 25.19 -12.44
C ARG A 243 0.38 25.57 -11.14
N ARG A 244 0.83 26.83 -11.02
CA ARG A 244 1.40 27.37 -9.79
C ARG A 244 0.29 27.57 -8.77
N LEU A 245 0.37 26.91 -7.62
CA LEU A 245 -0.66 26.95 -6.58
C LEU A 245 -0.33 27.98 -5.51
N THR A 246 0.86 27.90 -4.90
CA THR A 246 1.35 28.88 -3.92
C THR A 246 2.68 29.47 -4.37
N ARG A 247 2.98 30.70 -3.94
CA ARG A 247 4.13 31.48 -4.45
C ARG A 247 4.62 32.56 -3.50
N TYR A 248 4.48 32.31 -2.20
CA TYR A 248 4.91 33.28 -1.20
C TYR A 248 6.45 33.39 -1.18
N PRO A 249 7.03 34.51 -0.74
CA PRO A 249 8.47 34.59 -0.53
C PRO A 249 8.98 33.46 0.38
N GLY A 250 10.12 32.88 0.01
CA GLY A 250 10.71 31.75 0.75
C GLY A 250 10.13 30.39 0.35
N MET A 251 10.21 29.43 1.26
CA MET A 251 9.80 28.04 1.06
C MET A 251 8.29 27.93 0.85
N ASN A 252 7.88 27.18 -0.17
CA ASN A 252 6.51 26.69 -0.35
C ASN A 252 6.61 25.19 -0.71
N THR A 253 6.89 24.34 0.28
CA THR A 253 7.38 22.98 0.06
C THR A 253 6.57 21.91 0.77
N GLY A 254 6.60 20.69 0.23
CA GLY A 254 6.05 19.48 0.88
C GLY A 254 4.54 19.54 1.06
N ALA A 255 3.79 19.19 0.00
CA ALA A 255 2.34 19.13 0.07
C ALA A 255 1.85 17.81 0.68
N SER A 256 0.81 17.88 1.49
CA SER A 256 0.00 16.75 1.90
C SER A 256 -1.47 17.11 1.76
N TYR A 257 -2.19 16.35 0.92
CA TYR A 257 -3.62 16.55 0.71
C TYR A 257 -4.41 16.05 1.92
N SER A 258 -5.51 16.74 2.22
CA SER A 258 -6.59 16.14 2.99
C SER A 258 -7.22 14.95 2.22
N PRO A 259 -7.70 13.87 2.87
CA PRO A 259 -8.43 12.75 2.27
C PRO A 259 -9.63 13.17 1.44
N ASP A 260 -10.31 14.27 1.80
CA ASP A 260 -11.40 14.84 1.01
C ASP A 260 -10.90 15.64 -0.22
N GLY A 261 -9.59 15.86 -0.35
CA GLY A 261 -8.96 16.60 -1.43
C GLY A 261 -9.19 18.12 -1.42
N SER A 262 -9.91 18.66 -0.42
CA SER A 262 -10.28 20.07 -0.38
C SER A 262 -9.14 20.99 0.09
N LYS A 263 -8.17 20.46 0.82
CA LYS A 263 -7.09 21.21 1.48
C LYS A 263 -5.74 20.58 1.20
N ILE A 264 -4.69 21.39 1.32
CA ILE A 264 -3.30 20.94 1.33
C ILE A 264 -2.62 21.53 2.56
N ALA A 265 -2.07 20.67 3.41
CA ALA A 265 -1.07 21.06 4.39
C ALA A 265 0.29 21.19 3.69
N LEU A 266 1.05 22.24 3.99
CA LEU A 266 2.37 22.48 3.42
C LEU A 266 3.27 23.29 4.35
N THR A 267 4.57 23.28 4.06
CA THR A 267 5.55 24.16 4.71
C THR A 267 5.60 25.50 3.99
N LEU A 268 5.37 26.60 4.72
CA LEU A 268 5.65 27.95 4.23
C LEU A 268 6.65 28.64 5.15
N SER A 269 7.62 29.38 4.60
CA SER A 269 8.54 30.23 5.38
C SER A 269 8.28 31.73 5.22
N LYS A 270 7.09 32.10 4.75
CA LYS A 270 6.75 33.49 4.39
C LYS A 270 6.76 34.48 5.56
N ASP A 271 6.69 33.97 6.80
CA ASP A 271 6.62 34.75 8.03
C ASP A 271 7.93 34.68 8.84
N GLY A 272 9.06 34.34 8.20
CA GLY A 272 10.40 34.35 8.79
C GLY A 272 11.04 32.96 8.86
N ASN A 273 10.40 32.03 9.55
CA ASN A 273 10.84 30.63 9.69
C ASN A 273 9.85 29.64 9.04
N PRO A 274 10.28 28.41 8.69
CA PRO A 274 9.39 27.39 8.16
C PRO A 274 8.35 26.93 9.17
N GLU A 275 7.09 26.95 8.75
CA GLU A 275 5.94 26.55 9.56
C GLU A 275 4.90 25.81 8.73
N ILE A 276 3.97 25.14 9.43
CA ILE A 276 2.89 24.40 8.80
C ILE A 276 1.68 25.29 8.54
N TYR A 277 1.24 25.34 7.29
CA TYR A 277 0.04 26.02 6.85
C TYR A 277 -0.92 25.04 6.19
N VAL A 278 -2.18 25.45 6.12
CA VAL A 278 -3.21 24.80 5.33
C VAL A 278 -3.71 25.79 4.28
N VAL A 279 -3.73 25.36 3.02
CA VAL A 279 -4.25 26.11 1.89
C VAL A 279 -5.42 25.37 1.25
N ASP A 280 -6.28 26.11 0.58
CA ASP A 280 -7.31 25.55 -0.29
C ASP A 280 -6.65 24.86 -1.50
N ALA A 281 -6.94 23.58 -1.72
CA ALA A 281 -6.26 22.78 -2.74
C ALA A 281 -6.52 23.28 -4.19
N ARG A 282 -7.63 23.98 -4.41
CA ARG A 282 -8.02 24.48 -5.72
C ARG A 282 -7.42 25.85 -6.01
N THR A 283 -7.38 26.74 -5.04
CA THR A 283 -7.03 28.16 -5.23
C THR A 283 -5.65 28.53 -4.68
N GLY A 284 -5.10 27.72 -3.77
CA GLY A 284 -3.85 28.01 -3.07
C GLY A 284 -3.99 29.10 -1.99
N ARG A 285 -5.21 29.57 -1.71
CA ARG A 285 -5.47 30.55 -0.66
C ARG A 285 -5.15 29.94 0.71
N ILE A 286 -4.37 30.64 1.52
CA ILE A 286 -4.13 30.26 2.92
C ILE A 286 -5.47 30.27 3.66
N LEU A 287 -5.80 29.12 4.26
CA LEU A 287 -6.95 28.94 5.14
C LEU A 287 -6.53 29.09 6.60
N ARG A 288 -5.34 28.56 6.96
CA ARG A 288 -4.85 28.59 8.34
C ARG A 288 -3.33 28.47 8.43
N ARG A 289 -2.75 29.06 9.47
CA ARG A 289 -1.39 28.80 9.96
C ARG A 289 -1.52 27.94 11.23
N LEU A 290 -0.92 26.75 11.23
CA LEU A 290 -1.09 25.74 12.28
C LEU A 290 0.01 25.78 13.35
N THR A 291 1.23 26.17 12.97
CA THR A 291 2.33 26.35 13.91
C THR A 291 2.75 27.83 13.98
N ARG A 292 3.16 28.25 15.18
CA ARG A 292 3.55 29.63 15.55
C ARG A 292 4.63 29.59 16.62
N ASN A 293 5.88 29.42 16.21
CA ASN A 293 7.02 29.35 17.13
C ASN A 293 8.33 29.73 16.42
N ALA A 294 9.44 29.76 17.14
CA ALA A 294 10.76 30.13 16.60
C ALA A 294 11.54 28.95 15.97
N TYR A 295 10.96 27.74 15.98
CA TYR A 295 11.59 26.52 15.51
C TYR A 295 11.25 26.24 14.04
N ILE A 296 11.89 25.23 13.46
CA ILE A 296 11.62 24.79 12.09
C ILE A 296 10.55 23.71 12.17
N ASP A 297 9.36 23.98 11.62
CA ASP A 297 8.30 22.98 11.45
C ASP A 297 8.06 22.70 9.96
N THR A 298 8.22 21.44 9.52
CA THR A 298 8.20 21.06 8.10
C THR A 298 7.53 19.71 7.85
N SER A 299 7.44 19.31 6.57
CA SER A 299 7.02 17.97 6.12
C SER A 299 5.70 17.48 6.75
N PRO A 300 4.58 18.22 6.58
CA PRO A 300 3.31 17.81 7.13
C PRO A 300 2.76 16.57 6.40
N ALA A 301 2.04 15.72 7.13
CA ALA A 301 1.29 14.59 6.63
C ALA A 301 -0.08 14.51 7.31
N TRP A 302 -1.16 14.62 6.54
CA TRP A 302 -2.53 14.46 7.00
C TRP A 302 -2.82 12.99 7.34
N SER A 303 -3.53 12.76 8.44
CA SER A 303 -4.06 11.44 8.78
C SER A 303 -5.17 11.03 7.80
N PRO A 304 -5.39 9.73 7.58
CA PRO A 304 -6.38 9.22 6.62
C PRO A 304 -7.83 9.53 7.01
N ASP A 305 -8.10 9.80 8.29
CA ASP A 305 -9.40 10.26 8.80
C ASP A 305 -9.54 11.79 8.81
N GLY A 306 -8.45 12.51 8.58
CA GLY A 306 -8.38 13.96 8.57
C GLY A 306 -8.46 14.67 9.91
N SER A 307 -8.34 13.94 11.00
CA SER A 307 -8.41 14.50 12.35
C SER A 307 -7.05 15.06 12.83
N GLU A 308 -5.93 14.58 12.27
CA GLU A 308 -4.58 14.85 12.74
C GLU A 308 -3.60 15.21 11.60
N ILE A 309 -2.52 15.88 11.98
CA ILE A 309 -1.37 16.15 11.12
C ILE A 309 -0.11 15.72 11.86
N ALA A 310 0.67 14.84 11.23
CA ALA A 310 2.05 14.59 11.62
C ALA A 310 2.96 15.61 10.93
N PHE A 311 4.02 16.06 11.58
CA PHE A 311 4.98 17.01 11.02
C PHE A 311 6.32 16.87 11.71
N VAL A 312 7.37 17.41 11.09
CA VAL A 312 8.73 17.43 11.65
C VAL A 312 8.92 18.73 12.40
N SER A 313 9.49 18.68 13.60
CA SER A 313 9.94 19.87 14.34
C SER A 313 11.31 19.66 14.95
N ASN A 314 12.15 20.71 14.99
CA ASN A 314 13.45 20.68 15.68
C ASN A 314 13.42 21.30 17.10
N ARG A 315 12.24 21.53 17.67
CA ARG A 315 12.09 22.21 18.97
C ARG A 315 12.72 21.49 20.17
N GLU A 316 13.07 20.21 20.00
CA GLU A 316 13.76 19.39 21.01
C GLU A 316 15.20 19.04 20.57
N GLY A 317 15.87 19.98 19.89
CA GLY A 317 17.27 19.86 19.46
C GLY A 317 17.43 19.36 18.03
N GLY A 318 17.04 18.10 17.77
CA GLY A 318 17.07 17.48 16.44
C GLY A 318 15.68 17.41 15.79
N PRO A 319 15.58 17.15 14.47
CA PRO A 319 14.30 16.86 13.81
C PRO A 319 13.61 15.67 14.45
N GLN A 320 12.38 15.86 14.90
CA GLN A 320 11.55 14.85 15.54
C GLN A 320 10.14 14.89 14.96
N ILE A 321 9.41 13.78 15.04
CA ILE A 321 8.03 13.70 14.55
C ILE A 321 7.09 14.14 15.66
N PHE A 322 6.25 15.13 15.35
CA PHE A 322 5.16 15.61 16.18
C PHE A 322 3.83 15.31 15.50
N VAL A 323 2.79 15.18 16.31
CA VAL A 323 1.39 15.09 15.87
C VAL A 323 0.59 16.19 16.53
N MET A 324 -0.38 16.75 15.78
CA MET A 324 -1.34 17.74 16.27
C MET A 324 -2.71 17.49 15.65
N SER A 325 -3.75 18.15 16.18
CA SER A 325 -5.04 18.20 15.49
C SER A 325 -4.87 18.83 14.10
N ALA A 326 -5.66 18.40 13.11
CA ALA A 326 -5.71 19.03 11.79
C ALA A 326 -6.16 20.50 11.84
N THR A 327 -6.78 20.91 12.95
CA THR A 327 -7.11 22.31 13.24
C THR A 327 -6.00 23.04 14.01
N GLY A 328 -4.89 22.39 14.36
CA GLY A 328 -3.81 22.92 15.19
C GLY A 328 -4.04 22.71 16.69
N GLY A 329 -3.04 23.06 17.51
CA GLY A 329 -3.04 22.77 18.95
C GLY A 329 -2.74 21.30 19.29
N ASN A 330 -2.62 20.98 20.58
CA ASN A 330 -2.30 19.63 21.09
C ASN A 330 -1.05 18.99 20.43
N GLN A 331 -0.04 19.82 20.15
CA GLN A 331 1.21 19.37 19.55
C GLN A 331 1.98 18.50 20.55
N ARG A 332 2.27 17.25 20.18
CA ARG A 332 3.05 16.31 21.00
C ARG A 332 4.04 15.54 20.15
N ARG A 333 5.23 15.30 20.68
CA ARG A 333 6.21 14.41 20.04
C ARG A 333 5.71 12.97 20.07
N VAL A 334 5.94 12.23 18.99
CA VAL A 334 5.59 10.81 18.88
C VAL A 334 6.79 9.91 18.57
N SER A 335 7.82 10.43 17.89
CA SER A 335 9.06 9.68 17.69
C SER A 335 9.80 9.48 19.02
N ARG A 336 10.20 8.22 19.29
CA ARG A 336 10.83 7.83 20.56
C ARG A 336 12.32 7.52 20.44
N ASN A 337 12.75 7.06 19.26
CA ASN A 337 14.10 6.57 19.00
C ASN A 337 14.76 7.41 17.90
N GLY A 338 16.08 7.33 17.78
CA GLY A 338 16.85 8.05 16.78
C GLY A 338 17.05 9.54 17.10
N ASP A 339 18.19 10.07 16.67
CA ASP A 339 18.57 11.47 16.88
C ASP A 339 18.02 12.39 15.77
N TYR A 340 17.52 11.81 14.68
CA TYR A 340 17.01 12.51 13.51
C TYR A 340 15.84 11.73 12.91
N ASN A 341 14.63 12.27 13.01
CA ASN A 341 13.40 11.65 12.52
C ASN A 341 12.64 12.60 11.59
N THR A 342 12.39 12.16 10.36
CA THR A 342 11.84 13.00 9.30
C THR A 342 10.87 12.25 8.39
N GLU A 343 10.25 12.98 7.45
CA GLU A 343 9.43 12.41 6.37
C GLU A 343 8.29 11.50 6.85
N PRO A 344 7.45 11.96 7.80
CA PRO A 344 6.34 11.15 8.28
C PRO A 344 5.31 10.92 7.18
N THR A 345 4.72 9.73 7.16
CA THR A 345 3.56 9.40 6.33
C THR A 345 2.59 8.54 7.14
N TRP A 346 1.29 8.71 6.93
CA TRP A 346 0.28 7.92 7.60
C TRP A 346 -0.10 6.68 6.80
N SER A 347 -0.29 5.57 7.50
CA SER A 347 -0.89 4.38 6.91
C SER A 347 -2.36 4.68 6.56
N PRO A 348 -2.83 4.34 5.35
CA PRO A 348 -4.23 4.50 4.97
C PRO A 348 -5.16 3.41 5.55
N ARG A 349 -4.65 2.49 6.38
CA ARG A 349 -5.45 1.42 6.99
C ARG A 349 -6.54 2.02 7.90
N LYS A 350 -7.80 1.72 7.57
CA LYS A 350 -8.96 2.18 8.32
C LYS A 350 -8.87 1.77 9.80
N GLY A 351 -9.11 2.71 10.70
CA GLY A 351 -9.13 2.48 12.14
C GLY A 351 -7.76 2.17 12.76
N LYS A 352 -6.66 2.44 12.06
CA LYS A 352 -5.29 2.27 12.57
C LYS A 352 -4.54 3.59 12.50
N ARG A 353 -3.92 4.00 13.61
CA ARG A 353 -3.10 5.21 13.68
C ARG A 353 -1.62 4.86 13.59
N ILE A 354 -1.20 4.43 12.39
CA ILE A 354 0.19 4.03 12.13
C ILE A 354 0.90 5.10 11.29
N LEU A 355 2.08 5.51 11.74
CA LEU A 355 3.01 6.32 10.97
C LEU A 355 4.14 5.46 10.42
N ALA A 356 4.68 5.83 9.27
CA ALA A 356 6.05 5.48 8.88
C ALA A 356 6.88 6.75 8.80
N TYR A 357 8.16 6.66 9.11
CA TYR A 357 9.09 7.78 9.00
C TYR A 357 10.52 7.29 8.82
N THR A 358 11.37 8.19 8.31
CA THR A 358 12.81 7.99 8.23
C THR A 358 13.41 8.32 9.59
N THR A 359 14.19 7.40 10.16
CA THR A 359 14.95 7.59 11.40
C THR A 359 16.43 7.46 11.09
N ARG A 360 17.27 8.25 11.75
CA ARG A 360 18.70 7.99 11.82
C ARG A 360 19.05 7.28 13.10
N ASP A 361 19.65 6.11 12.96
CA ASP A 361 20.12 5.27 14.05
C ASP A 361 21.52 4.78 13.68
N GLU A 362 22.47 4.86 14.61
CA GLU A 362 23.88 4.44 14.41
C GLU A 362 24.55 5.01 13.13
N GLY A 363 24.15 6.21 12.70
CA GLY A 363 24.72 6.90 11.53
C GLY A 363 24.10 6.52 10.17
N HIS A 364 23.11 5.62 10.15
CA HIS A 364 22.38 5.22 8.94
C HIS A 364 20.93 5.68 8.98
N TYR A 365 20.37 5.98 7.81
CA TYR A 365 18.94 6.27 7.68
C TYR A 365 18.17 4.98 7.41
N ASP A 366 17.16 4.73 8.24
CA ASP A 366 16.32 3.56 8.20
C ASP A 366 14.85 3.93 8.26
N ILE A 367 13.99 3.02 7.79
CA ILE A 367 12.55 3.18 7.80
C ILE A 367 11.97 2.40 8.98
N VAL A 368 11.13 3.07 9.75
CA VAL A 368 10.35 2.45 10.84
C VAL A 368 8.87 2.75 10.67
N THR A 369 8.03 1.88 11.21
CA THR A 369 6.62 2.17 11.46
C THR A 369 6.35 2.28 12.96
N LEU A 370 5.40 3.12 13.33
CA LEU A 370 4.99 3.39 14.71
C LEU A 370 3.47 3.40 14.80
N ASP A 371 2.91 2.48 15.57
CA ASP A 371 1.51 2.49 15.97
C ASP A 371 1.34 3.46 17.15
N LEU A 372 0.54 4.51 16.96
CA LEU A 372 0.35 5.56 17.95
C LEU A 372 -0.62 5.18 19.08
N ASP A 373 -1.40 4.11 18.90
CA ASP A 373 -2.37 3.65 19.90
C ASP A 373 -1.69 2.69 20.89
N THR A 374 -0.82 1.81 20.38
CA THR A 374 -0.08 0.84 21.20
C THR A 374 1.33 1.31 21.58
N GLY A 375 1.89 2.26 20.83
CA GLY A 375 3.30 2.65 20.94
C GLY A 375 4.28 1.63 20.33
N GLN A 376 3.78 0.59 19.66
CA GLN A 376 4.62 -0.43 19.02
C GLN A 376 5.38 0.17 17.84
N MET A 377 6.70 -0.02 17.84
CA MET A 377 7.58 0.35 16.74
C MET A 377 8.09 -0.90 16.03
N VAL A 378 8.09 -0.87 14.69
CA VAL A 378 8.62 -1.94 13.84
C VAL A 378 9.67 -1.36 12.92
N ARG A 379 10.85 -2.02 12.86
CA ARG A 379 11.90 -1.67 11.90
C ARG A 379 11.61 -2.34 10.55
N ILE A 380 11.57 -1.56 9.48
CA ILE A 380 11.40 -2.04 8.11
C ILE A 380 12.75 -2.26 7.44
N THR A 381 13.71 -1.37 7.72
CA THR A 381 15.10 -1.48 7.27
C THR A 381 16.05 -1.37 8.46
N GLN A 382 17.24 -1.96 8.31
CA GLN A 382 18.29 -1.87 9.32
C GLN A 382 19.65 -2.18 8.67
N GLY A 383 20.54 -1.19 8.67
CA GLY A 383 21.97 -1.39 8.36
C GLY A 383 22.28 -1.82 6.91
N GLN A 384 21.31 -1.77 5.99
CA GLN A 384 21.55 -2.12 4.59
C GLN A 384 22.07 -0.94 3.74
N GLY A 385 22.24 0.24 4.33
CA GLY A 385 22.60 1.48 3.65
C GLY A 385 21.68 2.62 4.06
N SER A 386 21.55 3.65 3.22
CA SER A 386 20.64 4.78 3.47
C SER A 386 19.26 4.48 2.88
N ASN A 387 18.22 4.50 3.71
CA ASN A 387 16.83 4.28 3.36
C ASN A 387 16.01 5.49 3.80
N GLU A 388 15.31 6.11 2.86
CA GLU A 388 14.65 7.40 3.06
C GLU A 388 13.32 7.46 2.29
N SER A 389 12.51 8.47 2.57
CA SER A 389 11.24 8.79 1.91
C SER A 389 10.22 7.63 1.89
N PRO A 390 9.77 7.14 3.05
CA PRO A 390 8.76 6.09 3.11
C PRO A 390 7.42 6.55 2.54
N SER A 391 6.72 5.65 1.85
CA SER A 391 5.36 5.89 1.37
C SER A 391 4.54 4.60 1.36
N PHE A 392 3.41 4.60 2.07
CA PHE A 392 2.52 3.45 2.14
C PHE A 392 1.80 3.20 0.80
N SER A 393 1.65 1.93 0.46
CA SER A 393 0.68 1.47 -0.53
C SER A 393 -0.75 1.90 -0.15
N PRO A 394 -1.71 1.98 -1.11
CA PRO A 394 -3.07 2.47 -0.86
C PRO A 394 -3.89 1.72 0.19
N ASN A 395 -3.57 0.45 0.44
CA ASN A 395 -4.19 -0.34 1.51
C ASN A 395 -3.33 -0.40 2.79
N GLY A 396 -2.15 0.24 2.78
CA GLY A 396 -1.22 0.35 3.90
C GLY A 396 -0.51 -0.94 4.31
N ARG A 397 -0.56 -2.01 3.48
CA ARG A 397 0.12 -3.28 3.75
C ARG A 397 1.57 -3.32 3.29
N ALA A 398 1.86 -2.66 2.18
CA ALA A 398 3.22 -2.48 1.69
C ALA A 398 3.68 -1.03 1.88
N ILE A 399 5.00 -0.86 1.91
CA ILE A 399 5.67 0.44 1.98
C ILE A 399 6.78 0.50 0.94
N ALA A 400 6.83 1.60 0.18
CA ALA A 400 7.91 1.91 -0.75
C ALA A 400 8.87 2.91 -0.13
N PHE A 401 10.14 2.83 -0.47
CA PHE A 401 11.17 3.78 -0.01
C PHE A 401 12.32 3.89 -1.01
N ALA A 402 13.01 5.02 -0.99
CA ALA A 402 14.26 5.22 -1.71
C ALA A 402 15.40 4.56 -0.94
N SER A 403 16.28 3.86 -1.65
CA SER A 403 17.36 3.13 -1.00
C SER A 403 18.68 3.26 -1.73
N ARG A 404 19.76 3.48 -0.98
CA ARG A 404 21.15 3.56 -1.45
C ARG A 404 21.98 2.54 -0.68
N ARG A 405 22.05 1.33 -1.25
CA ARG A 405 22.68 0.14 -0.66
C ARG A 405 23.75 -0.44 -1.57
N ALA A 406 24.61 -1.28 -1.01
CA ALA A 406 25.68 -1.95 -1.76
C ALA A 406 25.13 -2.83 -2.89
N GLU A 407 24.00 -3.54 -2.68
CA GLU A 407 23.35 -4.35 -3.74
C GLU A 407 22.71 -3.51 -4.88
N GLY A 408 22.71 -2.19 -4.72
CA GLY A 408 22.40 -1.21 -5.76
C GLY A 408 21.21 -0.32 -5.43
N SER A 409 21.36 0.97 -5.71
CA SER A 409 20.33 1.98 -5.42
C SER A 409 19.04 1.79 -6.22
N GLY A 410 17.92 2.22 -5.64
CA GLY A 410 16.62 2.05 -6.27
C GLY A 410 15.45 2.45 -5.41
N ILE A 411 14.26 2.07 -5.88
CA ILE A 411 13.04 2.04 -5.07
C ILE A 411 12.81 0.60 -4.67
N TYR A 412 12.59 0.40 -3.38
CA TYR A 412 12.30 -0.90 -2.78
C TYR A 412 10.90 -0.87 -2.19
N ILE A 413 10.23 -2.02 -2.23
CA ILE A 413 8.97 -2.27 -1.53
C ILE A 413 9.18 -3.36 -0.48
N ALA A 414 8.50 -3.23 0.64
CA ALA A 414 8.52 -4.18 1.76
C ALA A 414 7.12 -4.27 2.39
N ASN A 415 6.88 -5.30 3.21
CA ASN A 415 5.68 -5.33 4.05
C ASN A 415 5.81 -4.26 5.15
N ALA A 416 4.72 -3.56 5.44
CA ALA A 416 4.66 -2.49 6.43
C ALA A 416 4.77 -2.98 7.89
N ASP A 417 4.64 -4.29 8.11
CA ASP A 417 4.82 -4.96 9.40
C ASP A 417 6.24 -5.51 9.59
N GLY A 418 7.17 -5.19 8.67
CA GLY A 418 8.57 -5.63 8.74
C GLY A 418 8.81 -7.08 8.34
N THR A 419 7.77 -7.83 7.95
CA THR A 419 7.90 -9.22 7.53
C THR A 419 8.32 -9.36 6.06
N GLY A 420 8.67 -10.58 5.66
CA GLY A 420 8.93 -10.91 4.26
C GLY A 420 10.25 -10.34 3.72
N LYS A 421 10.44 -10.48 2.40
CA LYS A 421 11.64 -10.01 1.70
C LYS A 421 11.34 -8.71 0.98
N GLN A 422 12.26 -7.76 1.09
CA GLN A 422 12.21 -6.52 0.33
C GLN A 422 12.45 -6.78 -1.16
N ARG A 423 11.77 -6.04 -2.03
CA ARG A 423 11.87 -6.18 -3.50
C ARG A 423 12.24 -4.85 -4.13
N ARG A 424 13.30 -4.83 -4.93
CA ARG A 424 13.67 -3.64 -5.72
C ARG A 424 12.81 -3.58 -6.98
N VAL A 425 11.99 -2.54 -7.11
CA VAL A 425 11.08 -2.30 -8.24
C VAL A 425 11.63 -1.28 -9.24
N TYR A 426 12.58 -0.43 -8.83
CA TYR A 426 13.26 0.50 -9.72
C TYR A 426 14.77 0.47 -9.48
N ARG A 427 15.57 0.58 -10.54
CA ARG A 427 17.04 0.65 -10.47
C ARG A 427 17.53 2.07 -10.75
N GLY A 428 18.48 2.52 -9.95
CA GLY A 428 19.11 3.83 -10.08
C GLY A 428 18.83 4.72 -8.88
N ARG A 429 19.58 5.83 -8.78
CA ARG A 429 19.43 6.77 -7.67
C ARG A 429 18.05 7.43 -7.71
N VAL A 430 17.40 7.47 -6.55
CA VAL A 430 16.14 8.16 -6.30
C VAL A 430 16.31 9.01 -5.04
N ASP A 431 15.66 10.16 -5.01
CA ASP A 431 15.72 11.10 -3.89
C ASP A 431 14.41 11.17 -3.09
N ASP A 432 13.23 11.05 -3.72
CA ASP A 432 11.90 11.06 -3.07
C ASP A 432 11.01 9.97 -3.67
N VAL A 433 10.06 9.44 -2.88
CA VAL A 433 9.06 8.43 -3.29
C VAL A 433 7.67 8.80 -2.75
N ALA A 434 6.65 8.68 -3.59
CA ALA A 434 5.25 8.84 -3.23
C ALA A 434 4.38 7.79 -3.94
N TRP A 435 3.82 6.85 -3.19
CA TRP A 435 2.91 5.83 -3.69
C TRP A 435 1.49 6.41 -3.79
N GLY A 436 0.93 6.37 -4.99
CA GLY A 436 -0.40 6.89 -5.29
C GLY A 436 -1.50 5.86 -5.07
N PRO A 437 -2.77 6.31 -5.06
CA PRO A 437 -3.93 5.43 -4.94
C PRO A 437 -4.02 4.43 -6.11
N VAL A 438 -4.88 3.42 -5.95
CA VAL A 438 -5.26 2.53 -7.07
C VAL A 438 -6.03 3.36 -8.12
N PRO A 439 -5.81 3.16 -9.43
CA PRO A 439 -6.46 3.93 -10.49
C PRO A 439 -7.98 3.78 -10.58
#